data_AF-A0A1W1UCC0-F1
#
_entry.id   AF-A0A1W1UCC0-F1
#
_cell.length_a   1.000
_cell.length_b   1.000
_cell.length_c   1.000
_cell.angle_alpha   90.00
_cell.angle_beta   90.00
_cell.angle_gamma   90.00
#
_symmetry.space_group_name_H-M   'P 1'
#
loop_
_entity.id
_entity.type
_entity.pdbx_description
1 polymer ?
#
loop_
_entity_poly.entity_id
_entity_poly.type
_entity_poly.pdbx_seq_one_letter_code
_entity_poly.pdbx_strand_id
1 'polypeptide(L)' 'MSRDERTLPEYLQKDINAYKEGIRTKSTVIDCLWGELYGSINSAQYDFLISKEEADYLRKKYLF' A
#
# COMPACT_ATOMS: atom_id res chain seq x y z
N MET A 1 -3.70 -0.37 -17.69
CA MET A 1 -5.08 -0.43 -17.19
C MET A 1 -5.00 -0.37 -15.68
N SER A 2 -5.51 0.70 -15.06
CA SER A 2 -5.60 0.78 -13.60
C SER A 2 -6.79 -0.08 -13.18
N ARG A 3 -6.56 -1.21 -12.53
CA ARG A 3 -7.63 -1.91 -11.82
C ARG A 3 -8.12 -1.04 -10.68
N ASP A 4 -9.34 -1.34 -10.27
CA ASP A 4 -10.04 -0.68 -9.19
C ASP A 4 -9.39 -1.02 -7.85
N GLU A 5 -8.95 -0.02 -7.08
CA GLU A 5 -8.34 -0.23 -5.76
C GLU A 5 -9.28 -0.97 -4.79
N ARG A 6 -10.59 -1.03 -5.08
CA ARG A 6 -11.56 -1.87 -4.34
C ARG A 6 -11.32 -3.38 -4.49
N THR A 7 -10.47 -3.79 -5.43
CA THR A 7 -10.11 -5.20 -5.66
C THR A 7 -8.80 -5.62 -4.99
N LEU A 8 -8.15 -4.70 -4.25
CA LEU A 8 -6.94 -5.03 -3.51
C LEU A 8 -7.24 -6.04 -2.38
N PRO A 9 -6.26 -6.89 -2.03
CA PRO A 9 -6.36 -7.73 -0.85
C PRO A 9 -6.65 -6.90 0.41
N GLU A 10 -7.48 -7.43 1.31
CA GLU A 10 -7.96 -6.71 2.50
C GLU A 10 -6.81 -6.17 3.36
N TYR A 11 -5.74 -6.95 3.55
CA TYR A 11 -4.56 -6.52 4.31
C TYR A 11 -3.88 -5.31 3.66
N LEU A 12 -3.71 -5.32 2.34
CA LEU A 12 -3.10 -4.21 1.61
C LEU A 12 -3.99 -2.96 1.69
N GLN A 13 -5.31 -3.13 1.60
CA GLN A 13 -6.24 -2.01 1.76
C GLN A 13 -6.19 -1.42 3.17
N LYS A 14 -6.05 -2.27 4.20
CA LYS A 14 -5.90 -1.87 5.60
C LYS A 14 -4.62 -1.06 5.81
N ASP A 15 -3.50 -1.49 5.24
CA ASP A 15 -2.22 -0.79 5.41
C ASP A 15 -2.17 0.53 4.63
N ILE A 16 -2.81 0.60 3.46
CA ILE A 16 -3.03 1.88 2.75
C ILE A 16 -3.80 2.85 3.65
N ASN A 17 -4.87 2.40 4.30
CA ASN A 17 -5.69 3.25 5.16
C ASN A 17 -4.91 3.67 6.42
N ALA A 18 -4.17 2.75 7.04
CA ALA A 18 -3.33 3.05 8.21
C ALA A 18 -2.25 4.09 7.86
N TYR A 19 -1.58 3.95 6.72
CA TYR A 19 -0.58 4.91 6.27
C TYR A 19 -1.18 6.29 5.98
N LYS A 20 -2.29 6.36 5.25
CA LYS A 20 -3.01 7.63 4.98
C LYS A 20 -3.46 8.32 6.27
N GLU A 21 -3.99 7.55 7.22
CA GLU A 21 -4.37 8.07 8.52
C GLU A 21 -3.16 8.58 9.29
N GLY A 22 -2.04 7.84 9.28
CA GLY A 22 -0.78 8.25 9.89
C GLY A 22 -0.26 9.58 9.32
N ILE A 23 -0.36 9.80 8.01
CA ILE A 23 -0.06 11.11 7.39
C ILE A 23 -1.01 12.18 7.93
N ARG A 24 -2.33 11.92 7.89
CA ARG A 24 -3.37 12.87 8.29
C ARG A 24 -3.20 13.32 9.74
N THR A 25 -2.83 12.42 10.65
CA THR A 25 -2.67 12.69 12.07
C THR A 25 -1.25 13.07 12.47
N LYS A 26 -0.30 13.15 11.52
CA LYS A 26 1.13 13.38 11.79
C LYS A 26 1.67 12.37 12.81
N SER A 27 1.35 11.11 12.61
CA SER A 27 1.78 10.01 13.47
C SER A 27 3.30 10.02 13.65
N THR A 28 3.75 9.79 14.88
CA THR A 28 5.18 9.68 15.23
C THR A 28 5.82 8.39 14.72
N VAL A 29 5.02 7.44 14.21
CA VAL A 29 5.47 6.13 13.70
C VAL A 29 5.21 5.98 12.20
N ILE A 30 5.27 7.09 11.46
CA ILE A 30 4.98 7.09 10.00
C ILE A 30 5.98 6.25 9.20
N ASP A 31 7.21 6.14 9.68
CA ASP A 31 8.27 5.27 9.14
C ASP A 31 7.90 3.79 9.28
N CYS A 32 7.34 3.38 10.42
CA CYS A 32 6.82 2.03 10.59
C CYS A 32 5.66 1.77 9.61
N LEU A 33 4.69 2.69 9.53
CA LEU A 33 3.55 2.56 8.63
C LEU A 33 3.96 2.53 7.14
N TRP A 34 5.01 3.27 6.77
CA TRP A 34 5.62 3.21 5.44
C TRP A 34 6.17 1.82 5.16
N GLY A 35 6.90 1.23 6.11
CA GLY A 35 7.46 -0.11 6.02
C GLY A 35 6.39 -1.19 5.88
N GLU A 36 5.34 -1.13 6.69
CA GLU A 36 4.19 -2.04 6.62
C GLU A 36 3.52 -1.98 5.23
N LEU A 37 3.20 -0.78 4.74
CA LEU A 37 2.58 -0.61 3.43
C LEU A 37 3.51 -1.11 2.30
N TYR A 38 4.81 -0.80 2.35
CA TYR A 38 5.77 -1.29 1.37
C TYR A 38 5.85 -2.83 1.38
N GLY A 39 5.88 -3.45 2.56
CA GLY A 39 5.85 -4.90 2.74
C GLY A 39 4.59 -5.53 2.17
N SER A 40 3.42 -4.97 2.45
CA SER A 40 2.14 -5.47 1.96
C SER A 40 2.00 -5.36 0.44
N ILE A 41 2.50 -4.28 -0.18
CA ILE A 41 2.56 -4.16 -1.65
C ILE A 41 3.46 -5.27 -2.22
N ASN A 42 4.63 -5.52 -1.61
CA ASN A 42 5.53 -6.57 -2.06
C ASN A 42 4.89 -7.96 -1.92
N SER A 43 4.28 -8.28 -0.78
CA SER A 43 3.62 -9.57 -0.57
C SER A 43 2.54 -9.79 -1.62
N ALA A 44 1.65 -8.81 -1.82
CA ALA A 44 0.60 -8.90 -2.83
C ALA A 44 1.13 -9.14 -4.25
N GLN A 45 2.28 -8.54 -4.60
CA GLN A 45 2.94 -8.76 -5.88
C GLN A 45 3.53 -10.17 -5.99
N TYR A 46 4.23 -10.66 -4.96
CA TYR A 46 4.85 -11.98 -4.97
C TYR A 46 3.82 -13.13 -4.87
N ASP A 47 2.66 -12.87 -4.27
CA ASP A 47 1.52 -13.79 -4.21
C ASP A 47 0.65 -13.73 -5.48
N PHE A 48 1.05 -12.93 -6.48
CA PHE A 48 0.33 -12.73 -7.75
C PHE A 48 -1.10 -12.18 -7.59
N LEU A 49 -1.40 -11.54 -6.45
CA LEU A 49 -2.69 -10.91 -6.20
C LEU A 49 -2.83 -9.57 -6.94
N ILE A 50 -1.71 -8.89 -7.21
CA ILE A 50 -1.62 -7.70 -8.04
C ILE A 50 -0.47 -7.82 -9.04
N SER A 51 -0.57 -7.16 -10.19
CA SER A 51 0.50 -7.13 -11.19
C SER A 51 1.68 -6.26 -10.72
N LYS A 52 2.81 -6.39 -11.41
CA LYS A 52 3.97 -5.50 -11.18
C LYS A 52 3.61 -4.04 -11.43
N GLU A 53 2.85 -3.75 -12.47
CA GLU A 53 2.39 -2.39 -12.79
C GLU A 53 1.47 -1.82 -11.70
N GLU A 54 0.60 -2.65 -11.12
CA GLU A 54 -0.24 -2.27 -9.99
C GLU A 54 0.61 -1.96 -8.76
N ALA A 55 1.58 -2.83 -8.43
CA ALA A 55 2.49 -2.61 -7.32
C ALA A 55 3.33 -1.32 -7.51
N ASP A 56 3.86 -1.09 -8.71
CA ASP A 56 4.63 0.11 -9.05
C ASP A 56 3.77 1.39 -8.96
N TYR A 57 2.52 1.32 -9.41
CA TYR A 57 1.56 2.40 -9.26
C TYR A 57 1.29 2.73 -7.78
N LEU A 58 1.05 1.72 -6.94
CA LEU A 58 0.78 1.92 -5.52
C LEU A 58 1.99 2.54 -4.79
N ARG A 59 3.21 2.05 -5.06
CA ARG A 59 4.43 2.64 -4.50
C ARG A 59 4.57 4.11 -4.92
N LYS A 60 4.38 4.42 -6.20
CA LYS A 60 4.44 5.80 -6.70
C LYS A 60 3.34 6.70 -6.13
N LYS A 61 2.15 6.16 -5.86
CA LYS A 61 1.02 6.94 -5.36
C LYS A 61 1.13 7.29 -3.87
N TYR A 62 1.64 6.35 -3.08
CA TYR A 62 1.61 6.46 -1.62
C TYR A 62 2.98 6.68 -1.00
N LEU A 63 4.06 6.14 -1.57
CA LEU A 63 5.36 6.05 -0.89
C LEU A 63 6.43 6.99 -1.47
N PHE A 64 6.21 7.58 -2.65
CA PHE A 64 7.17 8.42 -3.39
C PHE A 64 6.54 9.69 -3.97
#